data_AF-A0A924IZW5-F1
#
_entry.id   AF-A0A924IZW5-F1
#
_cell.length_a   1.000
_cell.length_b   1.000
_cell.length_c   1.000
_cell.angle_alpha   90.00
_cell.angle_beta   90.00
_cell.angle_gamma   90.00
#
_symmetry.space_group_name_H-M   'P 1'
#
loop_
_entity.id
_entity.type
_entity.pdbx_description
1 polymer ?
#
loop_
_entity_poly.entity_id
_entity_poly.type
_entity_poly.pdbx_seq_one_letter_code
_entity_poly.pdbx_strand_id
1 'polypeptide(L)'
;NMLIWKRELWLIDFGASLYFHHSWDGWEEKAKTPFDLIKDHVLLNLATELSKIDAEFKSKITPEILNSIVNLIPDEWLDWRDTELSPEEIRMVYFKFLSIRLDNSHIFVKAAEDARV
;
A
#
# COMPACT_ATOMS: atom_id res chain seq x y z
N ASN A 1 -4.56 -2.00 -10.52
CA ASN A 1 -5.01 -2.43 -11.87
C ASN A 1 -5.69 -1.28 -12.60
N MET A 2 -5.83 -1.37 -13.93
CA MET A 2 -6.50 -0.34 -14.73
C MET A 2 -7.55 -0.96 -15.65
N LEU A 3 -8.66 -0.26 -15.85
CA LEU A 3 -9.79 -0.70 -16.67
C LEU A 3 -10.27 0.46 -17.55
N ILE A 4 -10.49 0.20 -18.84
CA ILE A 4 -11.25 1.12 -19.69
C ILE A 4 -12.73 0.71 -19.61
N TRP A 5 -13.56 1.58 -19.05
CA TRP A 5 -15.01 1.39 -18.98
C TRP A 5 -15.73 2.64 -19.45
N LYS A 6 -16.73 2.46 -20.35
CA LYS A 6 -17.46 3.57 -20.98
C LYS A 6 -16.56 4.65 -21.62
N ARG A 7 -15.42 4.24 -22.19
CA ARG A 7 -14.38 5.11 -22.79
C ARG A 7 -13.61 6.00 -21.79
N GLU A 8 -13.66 5.68 -20.51
CA GLU A 8 -12.89 6.35 -19.46
C GLU A 8 -11.90 5.37 -18.81
N LEU A 9 -10.77 5.90 -18.34
CA LEU A 9 -9.77 5.14 -17.61
C LEU A 9 -10.11 5.11 -16.12
N TRP A 10 -10.23 3.91 -15.57
CA TRP A 10 -10.49 3.66 -14.17
C TRP A 10 -9.29 2.98 -13.53
N LEU A 11 -8.87 3.48 -12.37
CA LEU A 11 -7.94 2.79 -11.51
C LEU A 11 -8.74 1.91 -10.55
N ILE A 12 -8.42 0.62 -10.52
CA ILE A 12 -9.18 -0.38 -9.77
C ILE A 12 -8.23 -1.27 -8.99
N ASP A 13 -8.78 -1.97 -8.00
CA ASP A 13 -8.11 -3.06 -7.30
C ASP A 13 -6.80 -2.65 -6.61
N PHE A 14 -6.85 -1.51 -5.91
CA PHE A 14 -5.73 -1.09 -5.05
C PHE A 14 -5.55 -2.01 -3.84
N GLY A 15 -6.63 -2.66 -3.38
CA GLY A 15 -6.61 -3.58 -2.25
C GLY A 15 -5.72 -4.80 -2.47
N ALA A 16 -5.62 -5.30 -3.71
CA ALA A 16 -4.70 -6.39 -4.07
C ALA A 16 -3.21 -6.04 -3.85
N SER A 17 -2.86 -4.77 -3.62
CA SER A 17 -1.48 -4.39 -3.27
C SER A 17 -1.10 -4.73 -1.82
N LEU A 18 -2.08 -5.03 -0.97
CA LEU A 18 -1.88 -5.37 0.45
C LEU A 18 -1.71 -6.88 0.63
N TYR A 19 -0.64 -7.45 0.05
CA TYR A 19 -0.38 -8.90 0.03
C TYR A 19 -0.32 -9.57 1.42
N PHE A 20 -0.05 -8.81 2.48
CA PHE A 20 -0.07 -9.35 3.84
C PHE A 20 -1.45 -9.84 4.28
N HIS A 21 -2.54 -9.47 3.57
CA HIS A 21 -3.88 -10.04 3.80
C HIS A 21 -3.95 -11.55 3.59
N HIS A 22 -3.00 -12.14 2.84
CA HIS A 22 -2.92 -13.59 2.66
C HIS A 22 -2.23 -14.32 3.82
N SER A 23 -1.49 -13.61 4.67
CA SER A 23 -0.83 -14.18 5.83
C SER A 23 -0.43 -13.06 6.79
N TRP A 24 -1.06 -13.06 7.96
CA TRP A 24 -0.80 -12.16 9.08
C TRP A 24 0.56 -12.40 9.73
N ASP A 25 1.26 -13.48 9.40
CA ASP A 25 2.62 -13.70 9.88
C ASP A 25 3.63 -12.87 9.09
N GLY A 26 4.57 -12.26 9.82
CA GLY A 26 5.68 -11.51 9.23
C GLY A 26 5.28 -10.26 8.45
N TRP A 27 4.09 -9.69 8.70
CA TRP A 27 3.63 -8.49 8.00
C TRP A 27 4.58 -7.29 8.17
N GLU A 28 5.28 -7.18 9.31
CA GLU A 28 6.27 -6.13 9.58
C GLU A 28 7.44 -6.17 8.60
N GLU A 29 7.91 -7.36 8.26
CA GLU A 29 8.99 -7.54 7.28
C GLU A 29 8.46 -7.33 5.85
N LYS A 30 7.25 -7.81 5.55
CA LYS A 30 6.56 -7.52 4.27
C LYS A 30 6.29 -6.02 4.06
N ALA A 31 6.19 -5.23 5.14
CA ALA A 31 6.05 -3.78 5.03
C ALA A 31 7.33 -3.10 4.49
N LYS A 32 8.48 -3.77 4.54
CA LYS A 32 9.79 -3.28 4.08
C LYS A 32 10.26 -3.93 2.77
N THR A 33 9.52 -4.88 2.20
CA THR A 33 9.90 -5.52 0.93
C THR A 33 9.59 -4.62 -0.26
N PRO A 34 10.39 -4.60 -1.33
CA PRO A 34 10.05 -3.88 -2.57
C PRO A 34 8.78 -4.45 -3.24
N PHE A 35 8.30 -3.77 -4.29
CA PHE A 35 7.21 -4.26 -5.12
C PHE A 35 7.71 -4.67 -6.51
N ASP A 36 8.19 -5.91 -6.64
CA ASP A 36 8.87 -6.40 -7.85
C ASP A 36 7.99 -6.38 -9.11
N LEU A 37 6.67 -6.50 -8.96
CA LEU A 37 5.72 -6.45 -10.07
C LEU A 37 5.58 -5.05 -10.68
N ILE A 38 6.21 -4.02 -10.11
CA ILE A 38 6.20 -2.66 -10.68
C ILE A 38 6.78 -2.65 -12.10
N LYS A 39 7.74 -3.52 -12.40
CA LYS A 39 8.38 -3.67 -13.72
C LYS A 39 7.37 -3.94 -14.85
N ASP A 40 6.23 -4.54 -14.51
CA ASP A 40 5.18 -4.90 -15.46
C ASP A 40 4.11 -3.78 -15.59
N HIS A 41 4.29 -2.65 -14.89
CA HIS A 41 3.34 -1.55 -14.90
C HIS A 41 3.43 -0.74 -16.20
N VAL A 42 2.33 -0.68 -16.95
CA VAL A 42 2.29 -0.07 -18.30
C VAL A 42 2.65 1.42 -18.36
N LEU A 43 2.55 2.16 -17.24
CA LEU A 43 2.95 3.58 -17.17
C LEU A 43 4.34 3.79 -16.56
N LEU A 44 5.07 2.73 -16.18
CA LEU A 44 6.34 2.86 -15.48
C LEU A 44 7.37 3.69 -16.27
N ASN A 45 7.44 3.50 -17.58
CA ASN A 45 8.35 4.25 -18.45
C ASN A 45 8.07 5.76 -18.48
N LEU A 46 6.84 6.17 -18.18
CA LEU A 46 6.40 7.57 -18.13
C LEU A 46 6.57 8.20 -16.75
N ALA A 47 6.83 7.40 -15.70
CA ALA A 47 6.91 7.86 -14.32
C ALA A 47 8.28 8.50 -14.00
N THR A 48 8.54 9.70 -14.50
CA THR A 48 9.84 10.39 -14.38
C THR A 48 10.08 11.09 -13.04
N GLU A 49 9.05 11.29 -12.22
CA GLU A 49 9.11 12.13 -11.01
C GLU A 49 8.95 11.33 -9.71
N LEU A 50 9.29 10.03 -9.71
CA LEU A 50 9.08 9.12 -8.56
C LEU A 50 9.66 9.67 -7.24
N SER A 51 10.95 9.99 -7.21
CA SER A 51 11.62 10.56 -6.02
C SER A 51 11.00 11.89 -5.54
N LYS A 52 10.57 12.75 -6.47
CA LYS A 52 9.92 14.03 -6.13
C LYS A 52 8.56 13.80 -5.47
N ILE A 53 7.76 12.92 -6.06
CA ILE A 53 6.42 12.59 -5.58
C ILE A 53 6.49 11.85 -4.24
N ASP A 54 7.46 10.96 -4.03
CA ASP A 54 7.71 10.33 -2.73
C ASP A 54 7.91 11.35 -1.62
N ALA A 55 8.85 12.29 -1.80
CA ALA A 55 9.12 13.33 -0.82
C ALA A 55 7.88 14.22 -0.57
N GLU A 56 7.17 14.61 -1.62
CA GLU A 56 5.96 15.44 -1.51
C GLU A 56 4.86 14.73 -0.70
N PHE A 57 4.53 13.48 -1.04
CA PHE A 57 3.43 12.77 -0.38
C PHE A 57 3.80 12.29 1.02
N LYS A 58 5.07 11.94 1.26
CA LYS A 58 5.54 11.61 2.61
C LYS A 58 5.35 12.76 3.59
N SER A 59 5.48 14.01 3.14
CA SER A 59 5.22 15.19 3.96
C SER A 59 3.73 15.43 4.26
N LYS A 60 2.83 14.86 3.44
CA LYS A 60 1.38 15.07 3.54
C LYS A 60 0.67 13.95 4.30
N ILE A 61 1.24 12.75 4.34
CA ILE A 61 0.66 11.60 5.02
C ILE A 61 1.20 11.58 6.45
N THR A 62 0.34 11.94 7.41
CA THR A 62 0.69 11.95 8.84
C THR A 62 0.12 10.73 9.57
N PRO A 63 0.63 10.39 10.76
CA PRO A 63 0.05 9.35 11.60
C PRO A 63 -1.45 9.57 11.88
N GLU A 64 -1.88 10.83 12.06
CA GLU A 64 -3.28 11.18 12.32
C GLU A 64 -4.17 10.87 11.11
N ILE A 65 -3.67 11.10 9.89
CA ILE A 65 -4.39 10.76 8.65
C ILE A 65 -4.51 9.25 8.52
N LEU A 66 -3.42 8.51 8.72
CA LEU A 66 -3.44 7.04 8.66
C LEU A 66 -4.40 6.46 9.70
N ASN A 67 -4.34 6.93 10.93
CA ASN A 67 -5.24 6.51 11.99
C ASN A 67 -6.71 6.84 11.65
N SER A 68 -6.97 8.03 11.11
CA SER A 68 -8.33 8.42 10.68
C SER A 68 -8.86 7.51 9.58
N ILE A 69 -8.04 7.16 8.59
CA ILE A 69 -8.41 6.26 7.48
C ILE A 69 -8.70 4.85 7.99
N VAL A 70 -7.82 4.29 8.81
CA VAL A 70 -7.98 2.91 9.33
C VAL A 70 -9.23 2.79 10.22
N ASN A 71 -9.58 3.84 10.96
CA ASN A 71 -10.80 3.88 11.77
C ASN A 71 -12.09 4.00 10.95
N LEU A 72 -12.02 4.22 9.63
CA LEU A 72 -13.19 4.12 8.76
C LEU A 72 -13.58 2.68 8.45
N ILE A 73 -12.72 1.70 8.73
CA ILE A 73 -12.99 0.29 8.43
C ILE A 73 -14.04 -0.23 9.43
N PRO A 74 -15.23 -0.64 8.97
CA PRO A 74 -16.27 -1.17 9.85
C PRO A 74 -15.84 -2.46 10.55
N ASP A 75 -16.27 -2.66 11.79
CA ASP A 75 -15.98 -3.88 12.56
C ASP A 75 -16.45 -5.15 11.84
N GLU A 76 -17.59 -5.09 11.15
CA GLU A 76 -18.15 -6.19 10.36
C GLU A 76 -17.24 -6.66 9.22
N TRP A 77 -16.29 -5.83 8.76
CA TRP A 77 -15.33 -6.22 7.73
C TRP A 77 -14.05 -6.81 8.32
N LEU A 78 -13.88 -6.73 9.64
CA LEU A 78 -12.71 -7.18 10.37
C LEU A 78 -12.95 -8.49 11.14
N ASP A 79 -14.09 -9.15 10.91
CA ASP A 79 -14.32 -10.53 11.34
C ASP A 79 -13.55 -11.51 10.44
N TRP A 80 -12.24 -11.62 10.71
CA TRP A 80 -11.31 -12.35 9.86
C TRP A 80 -11.08 -13.77 10.38
N ARG A 81 -11.64 -14.76 9.70
CA ARG A 81 -11.67 -16.18 10.12
C ARG A 81 -10.31 -16.84 10.37
N ASP A 82 -9.24 -16.29 9.80
CA ASP A 82 -7.88 -16.86 9.85
C ASP A 82 -7.01 -16.25 10.97
N THR A 83 -7.58 -15.46 11.88
CA THR A 83 -6.87 -14.88 13.02
C THR A 83 -7.78 -14.74 14.24
N GLU A 84 -7.19 -14.77 15.44
CA GLU A 84 -7.90 -14.55 16.72
C GLU A 84 -7.92 -13.08 17.14
N LEU A 85 -7.35 -12.18 16.32
CA LEU A 85 -7.30 -10.76 16.62
C LEU A 85 -8.69 -10.12 16.59
N SER A 86 -8.92 -9.22 17.55
CA SER A 86 -10.10 -8.35 17.55
C SER A 86 -10.05 -7.33 16.39
N PRO A 87 -11.20 -6.75 15.99
CA PRO A 87 -11.24 -5.68 14.99
C PRO A 87 -10.27 -4.53 15.26
N GLU A 88 -10.10 -4.18 16.54
CA GLU A 88 -9.19 -3.11 16.95
C GLU A 88 -7.71 -3.50 16.77
N GLU A 89 -7.34 -4.74 17.11
CA GLU A 89 -5.99 -5.24 16.87
C GLU A 89 -5.68 -5.35 15.38
N ILE A 90 -6.66 -5.74 14.56
CA ILE A 90 -6.53 -5.75 13.10
C ILE A 90 -6.30 -4.34 12.57
N ARG A 91 -7.11 -3.35 12.99
CA ARG A 91 -6.87 -1.93 12.66
C ARG A 91 -5.46 -1.49 13.04
N MET A 92 -5.00 -1.87 14.22
CA MET A 92 -3.64 -1.57 14.66
C MET A 92 -2.56 -2.17 13.73
N VAL A 93 -2.77 -3.38 13.20
CA VAL A 93 -1.88 -3.97 12.19
C VAL A 93 -1.88 -3.14 10.91
N TYR A 94 -3.03 -2.74 10.37
CA TYR A 94 -3.10 -1.86 9.19
C TYR A 94 -2.35 -0.55 9.41
N PHE A 95 -2.62 0.12 10.55
CA PHE A 95 -1.97 1.37 10.91
C PHE A 95 -0.45 1.22 10.94
N LYS A 96 0.07 0.21 11.63
CA LYS A 96 1.50 -0.04 11.72
C LYS A 96 2.10 -0.45 10.37
N PHE A 97 1.43 -1.32 9.59
CA PHE A 97 1.91 -1.74 8.28
C PHE A 97 2.09 -0.54 7.35
N LEU A 98 1.06 0.32 7.25
CA LEU A 98 1.10 1.52 6.42
C LEU A 98 2.16 2.52 6.91
N SER A 99 2.32 2.67 8.23
CA SER A 99 3.32 3.57 8.82
C SER A 99 4.74 3.11 8.52
N ILE A 100 5.06 1.82 8.74
CA ILE A 100 6.37 1.24 8.40
C ILE A 100 6.64 1.39 6.90
N ARG A 101 5.64 1.17 6.06
CA ARG A 101 5.77 1.26 4.61
C ARG A 101 6.02 2.71 4.15
N LEU A 102 5.39 3.70 4.80
CA LEU A 102 5.64 5.12 4.58
C LEU A 102 7.07 5.52 4.98
N ASP A 103 7.52 5.07 6.15
CA ASP A 103 8.88 5.36 6.63
C ASP A 103 9.95 4.77 5.70
N ASN A 104 9.67 3.60 5.13
CA ASN A 104 10.56 2.86 4.24
C ASN A 104 10.22 3.04 2.76
N SER A 105 9.48 4.09 2.38
CA SER A 105 9.02 4.34 1.01
C SER A 105 10.15 4.34 -0.04
N HIS A 106 11.35 4.78 0.35
CA HIS A 106 12.56 4.78 -0.46
C HIS A 106 12.92 3.41 -1.06
N ILE A 107 12.55 2.29 -0.41
CA ILE A 107 12.79 0.93 -0.93
C ILE A 107 11.98 0.69 -2.20
N PHE A 108 10.71 1.12 -2.20
CA PHE A 108 9.78 0.95 -3.31
C PHE A 108 10.08 1.90 -4.46
N VAL A 109 10.43 3.15 -4.13
CA VAL A 109 10.86 4.16 -5.11
C VAL A 109 12.08 3.67 -5.85
N LYS A 110 13.10 3.19 -5.13
CA LYS A 110 14.31 2.64 -5.72
C LYS A 110 14.01 1.44 -6.63
N ALA A 111 13.21 0.50 -6.17
CA ALA A 111 12.83 -0.66 -6.99
C ALA A 111 12.11 -0.24 -8.29
N ALA A 112 11.25 0.78 -8.23
CA ALA A 112 10.58 1.33 -9.41
C ALA A 112 11.57 2.06 -10.34
N GLU A 113 12.50 2.84 -9.79
CA GLU A 113 13.55 3.50 -10.57
C GLU A 113 14.47 2.50 -11.26
N ASP A 114 14.91 1.45 -10.54
CA ASP A 114 15.76 0.38 -11.06
C ASP A 114 15.06 -0.43 -12.16
N ALA A 115 13.73 -0.53 -12.13
CA ALA A 115 12.93 -1.28 -13.11
C ALA A 115 12.60 -0.50 -14.40
N ARG A 116 12.91 0.81 -14.49
CA ARG A 116 12.60 1.69 -15.63
C ARG A 116 13.54 1.53 -16.85
N VAL A 117 14.21 0.39 -16.98
CA VAL A 117 15.26 0.12 -18.00
C VAL A 117 14.68 0.01 -19.41
#